data_AF-A0A5C6F4J4-F1
#
_entry.id   AF-A0A5C6F4J4-F1
#
_cell.length_a   1.000
_cell.length_b   1.000
_cell.length_c   1.000
_cell.angle_alpha   90.00
_cell.angle_beta   90.00
_cell.angle_gamma   90.00
#
_symmetry.space_group_name_H-M   'P 1'
#
loop_
_entity.id
_entity.type
_entity.pdbx_description
1 polymer ?
#
loop_
_entity_poly.entity_id
_entity_poly.type
_entity_poly.pdbx_seq_one_letter_code
_entity_poly.pdbx_strand_id
1 'polypeptide(L)'
;MTNQSSVPDLISVSTKGLKQLLSKRLNAANESAEEYLRRLIENDLGIAAKPTAVSHRGREASGSRTIQWRAIAATDGKYEVSDRGAVRRTGSTKKLSVQFRRGRAVVHLQVASATKTFIVRRLVADAFLGPLPPGCWVMHRDGNMRRLSVSNLIVVPAGEGPVKAAELTTQRAAKARRKKSKTNT
;
A
#
# COMPACT_ATOMS: atom_id res chain seq x y z
N MET A 1 -18.08 41.80 -38.73
CA MET A 1 -18.94 40.67 -39.13
C MET A 1 -18.24 39.38 -38.72
N THR A 2 -19.00 38.46 -38.12
CA THR A 2 -18.56 37.45 -37.13
C THR A 2 -17.74 36.29 -37.71
N ASN A 3 -16.64 36.00 -37.03
CA ASN A 3 -15.76 34.86 -37.28
C ASN A 3 -16.33 33.63 -36.53
N GLN A 4 -16.88 32.65 -37.24
CA GLN A 4 -17.37 31.41 -36.63
C GLN A 4 -16.20 30.44 -36.44
N SER A 5 -15.68 30.38 -35.22
CA SER A 5 -14.77 29.32 -34.77
C SER A 5 -15.55 28.02 -34.56
N SER A 6 -15.25 27.01 -35.37
CA SER A 6 -15.71 25.63 -35.18
C SER A 6 -15.15 25.07 -33.87
N VAL A 7 -16.02 24.88 -32.89
CA VAL A 7 -15.75 24.12 -31.66
C VAL A 7 -16.02 22.64 -31.97
N PRO A 8 -15.10 21.70 -31.73
CA PRO A 8 -15.37 20.28 -31.94
C PRO A 8 -16.33 19.75 -30.88
N ASP A 9 -17.36 19.05 -31.37
CA ASP A 9 -18.42 18.40 -30.59
C ASP A 9 -17.86 17.46 -29.52
N LEU A 10 -18.22 17.72 -28.26
CA LEU A 10 -17.96 16.84 -27.12
C LEU A 10 -19.05 15.76 -27.03
N ILE A 11 -18.68 14.55 -27.47
CA ILE A 11 -19.09 13.25 -26.90
C ILE A 11 -20.58 12.87 -27.03
N SER A 12 -20.95 12.31 -28.19
CA SER A 12 -22.03 11.33 -28.31
C SER A 12 -21.43 9.91 -28.18
N VAL A 13 -21.15 9.47 -26.95
CA VAL A 13 -20.76 8.06 -26.70
C VAL A 13 -21.99 7.33 -26.16
N SER A 14 -22.54 6.44 -27.01
CA SER A 14 -23.63 5.54 -26.65
C SER A 14 -23.33 4.80 -25.33
N THR A 15 -24.36 4.59 -24.50
CA THR A 15 -24.27 3.86 -23.22
C THR A 15 -23.64 2.47 -23.38
N LYS A 16 -23.76 1.85 -24.56
CA LYS A 16 -23.08 0.59 -24.93
C LYS A 16 -21.56 0.76 -25.06
N GLY A 17 -21.11 1.86 -25.67
CA GLY A 17 -19.69 2.22 -25.81
C GLY A 17 -19.03 2.54 -24.47
N LEU A 18 -19.73 3.25 -23.58
CA LEU A 18 -19.25 3.51 -22.22
C LEU A 18 -19.13 2.23 -21.39
N LYS A 19 -20.10 1.31 -21.47
CA LYS A 19 -20.02 0.01 -20.79
C LYS A 19 -18.84 -0.83 -21.29
N GLN A 20 -18.61 -0.83 -22.61
CA GLN A 20 -17.50 -1.57 -23.22
C GLN A 20 -16.13 -0.96 -22.89
N LEU A 21 -16.06 0.36 -22.73
CA LEU A 21 -14.84 1.05 -22.33
C LEU A 21 -14.55 0.89 -20.83
N LEU A 22 -15.60 0.88 -20.00
CA LEU A 22 -15.49 0.56 -18.57
C LEU A 22 -15.05 -0.89 -18.35
N SER A 23 -15.61 -1.86 -19.09
CA SER A 23 -15.22 -3.26 -18.95
C SER A 23 -13.78 -3.50 -19.40
N LYS A 24 -13.35 -2.89 -20.52
CA LYS A 24 -11.95 -2.94 -20.96
C LYS A 24 -11.00 -2.33 -19.91
N ARG A 25 -11.35 -1.19 -19.33
CA ARG A 25 -10.54 -0.56 -18.26
C ARG A 25 -10.50 -1.39 -16.99
N LEU A 26 -11.61 -2.03 -16.61
CA LEU A 26 -11.69 -2.90 -15.45
C LEU A 26 -10.86 -4.17 -15.66
N ASN A 27 -10.92 -4.77 -16.86
CA ASN A 27 -10.15 -5.95 -17.23
C ASN A 27 -8.65 -5.64 -17.26
N ALA A 28 -8.23 -4.53 -17.87
CA ALA A 28 -6.82 -4.13 -17.87
C ALA A 28 -6.27 -3.85 -16.47
N ALA A 29 -7.09 -3.28 -15.57
CA ALA A 29 -6.70 -3.08 -14.17
C ALA A 29 -6.61 -4.41 -13.39
N ASN A 30 -7.47 -5.38 -13.69
CA ASN A 30 -7.43 -6.72 -13.11
C ASN A 30 -6.25 -7.54 -13.62
N GLU A 31 -5.96 -7.49 -14.93
CA GLU A 31 -4.79 -8.12 -15.55
C GLU A 31 -3.49 -7.58 -14.93
N SER A 32 -3.40 -6.26 -14.70
CA SER A 32 -2.25 -5.65 -14.00
C SER A 32 -2.12 -6.12 -12.54
N ALA A 33 -3.23 -6.35 -11.85
CA ALA A 33 -3.23 -6.88 -10.48
C ALA A 33 -2.86 -8.37 -10.42
N GLU A 34 -3.33 -9.17 -11.37
CA GLU A 34 -2.97 -10.59 -11.50
C GLU A 34 -1.50 -10.77 -11.90
N GLU A 35 -0.99 -9.96 -12.81
CA GLU A 35 0.43 -9.99 -13.20
C GLU A 35 1.33 -9.60 -12.01
N TYR A 36 0.90 -8.63 -11.19
CA TYR A 36 1.58 -8.28 -9.94
C TYR A 36 1.59 -9.43 -8.94
N LEU A 37 0.47 -10.14 -8.75
CA LEU A 37 0.41 -11.31 -7.88
C LEU A 37 1.25 -12.48 -8.43
N ARG A 38 1.25 -12.71 -9.74
CA ARG A 38 2.13 -13.70 -10.39
C ARG A 38 3.59 -13.37 -10.15
N ARG A 39 4.01 -12.12 -10.36
CA ARG A 39 5.38 -11.68 -10.04
C ARG A 39 5.71 -11.83 -8.55
N LEU A 40 4.78 -11.56 -7.65
CA LEU A 40 4.99 -11.77 -6.21
C LEU A 40 5.15 -13.26 -5.86
N ILE A 41 4.31 -14.14 -6.43
CA ILE A 41 4.36 -15.58 -6.21
C ILE A 41 5.62 -16.19 -6.85
N GLU A 42 6.00 -15.75 -8.05
CA GLU A 42 7.23 -16.14 -8.73
C GLU A 42 8.48 -15.69 -7.94
N ASN A 43 8.43 -14.49 -7.33
CA ASN A 43 9.50 -14.01 -6.46
C ASN A 43 9.52 -14.68 -5.08
N ASP A 44 8.39 -15.18 -4.57
CA ASP A 44 8.30 -15.93 -3.31
C ASP A 44 8.85 -17.37 -3.43
N LEU A 45 8.97 -17.92 -4.65
CA LEU A 45 9.66 -19.19 -4.94
C LEU A 45 11.15 -19.00 -5.31
N GLY A 46 11.61 -17.75 -5.46
CA GLY A 46 12.99 -17.39 -5.79
C GLY A 46 13.76 -16.84 -4.59
N ILE A 47 14.62 -17.67 -4.02
CA ILE A 47 15.64 -17.25 -3.06
C ILE A 47 16.43 -16.03 -3.61
N ALA A 48 16.46 -14.93 -2.84
CA ALA A 48 17.41 -13.82 -2.90
C ALA A 48 17.44 -12.94 -4.19
N ALA A 49 16.46 -12.05 -4.35
CA ALA A 49 16.69 -10.81 -5.09
C ALA A 49 17.61 -9.88 -4.24
N LYS A 50 18.89 -9.91 -4.58
CA LYS A 50 19.95 -9.07 -4.00
C LYS A 50 19.52 -7.58 -3.99
N PRO A 51 19.74 -6.84 -2.89
CA PRO A 51 19.53 -5.41 -2.88
C PRO A 51 20.49 -4.76 -3.89
N THR A 52 19.94 -4.07 -4.88
CA THR A 52 20.72 -3.27 -5.83
C THR A 52 21.54 -2.26 -5.04
N ALA A 53 22.86 -2.33 -5.25
CA ALA A 53 23.89 -1.72 -4.45
C ALA A 53 23.74 -0.20 -4.30
N VAL A 54 23.66 0.26 -3.06
CA VAL A 54 24.35 1.47 -2.62
C VAL A 54 25.43 1.01 -1.65
N SER A 55 26.68 1.22 -2.06
CA SER A 55 27.89 0.78 -1.37
C SER A 55 28.02 1.44 0.01
N HIS A 56 27.84 0.65 1.07
CA HIS A 56 28.56 0.83 2.32
C HIS A 56 29.41 -0.41 2.57
N ARG A 57 30.72 -0.30 2.33
CA ARG A 57 31.71 -1.25 2.87
C ARG A 57 31.58 -1.26 4.39
N GLY A 58 31.35 -2.42 5.00
CA GLY A 58 31.53 -2.59 6.44
C GLY A 58 30.66 -3.65 7.10
N ARG A 59 31.24 -4.86 7.21
CA ARG A 59 31.14 -5.82 8.33
C ARG A 59 29.74 -6.34 8.72
N GLU A 60 29.51 -7.60 8.37
CA GLU A 60 28.45 -8.45 8.91
C GLU A 60 28.68 -8.75 10.39
N ALA A 61 27.65 -8.55 11.21
CA ALA A 61 27.53 -9.07 12.57
C ALA A 61 26.09 -9.53 12.81
N SER A 62 25.93 -10.79 13.19
CA SER A 62 24.67 -11.43 13.55
C SER A 62 23.98 -10.75 14.75
N GLY A 63 22.68 -10.49 14.64
CA GLY A 63 21.80 -10.50 15.83
C GLY A 63 21.03 -9.23 16.22
N SER A 64 20.98 -8.18 15.38
CA SER A 64 19.98 -7.12 15.55
C SER A 64 19.50 -6.67 14.18
N ARG A 65 18.28 -7.05 13.79
CA ARG A 65 17.68 -6.55 12.53
C ARG A 65 17.46 -5.05 12.69
N THR A 66 18.43 -4.28 12.21
CA THR A 66 18.36 -2.83 12.13
C THR A 66 17.11 -2.44 11.34
N ILE A 67 16.40 -1.44 11.85
CA ILE A 67 15.21 -0.90 11.19
C ILE A 67 15.61 -0.45 9.79
N GLN A 68 14.97 -1.03 8.79
CA GLN A 68 15.22 -0.69 7.39
C GLN A 68 14.37 0.53 7.03
N TRP A 69 14.98 1.51 6.37
CA TRP A 69 14.33 2.72 5.90
C TRP A 69 14.37 2.75 4.37
N ARG A 70 13.28 3.15 3.75
CA ARG A 70 13.16 3.29 2.29
C ARG A 70 12.50 4.61 1.93
N ALA A 71 12.93 5.21 0.82
CA ALA A 71 12.35 6.45 0.32
C ALA A 71 10.87 6.28 -0.05
N ILE A 72 10.07 7.30 0.20
CA ILE A 72 8.69 7.37 -0.26
C ILE A 72 8.69 7.95 -1.68
N ALA A 73 8.33 7.12 -2.67
CA ALA A 73 8.40 7.47 -4.09
C ALA A 73 7.65 8.78 -4.42
N ALA A 74 6.48 9.00 -3.81
CA ALA A 74 5.65 10.19 -4.04
C ALA A 74 6.22 11.50 -3.48
N THR A 75 7.41 11.51 -2.87
CA THR A 75 7.97 12.68 -2.16
C THR A 75 9.31 13.15 -2.70
N ASP A 76 9.73 12.67 -3.87
CA ASP A 76 11.02 13.02 -4.50
C ASP A 76 12.21 12.81 -3.54
N GLY A 77 12.15 11.74 -2.73
CA GLY A 77 13.21 11.41 -1.77
C GLY A 77 13.29 12.30 -0.52
N LYS A 78 12.32 13.20 -0.27
CA LYS A 78 12.30 14.06 0.93
C LYS A 78 11.98 13.30 2.23
N TYR A 79 11.24 12.20 2.12
CA TYR A 79 10.81 11.41 3.27
C TYR A 79 11.09 9.92 3.07
N GLU A 80 11.24 9.23 4.19
CA GLU A 80 11.47 7.79 4.26
C GLU A 80 10.45 7.14 5.19
N VAL A 81 10.10 5.90 4.88
CA VAL A 81 9.28 5.02 5.70
C VAL A 81 10.09 3.79 6.12
N SER A 82 9.90 3.35 7.36
CA SER A 82 10.54 2.15 7.88
C SER A 82 9.68 0.89 7.70
N ASP A 83 10.33 -0.26 7.76
CA ASP A 83 9.72 -1.60 7.78
C ASP A 83 8.77 -1.82 8.98
N ARG A 84 8.81 -0.93 9.99
CA ARG A 84 7.94 -0.89 11.17
C ARG A 84 6.84 0.16 11.11
N GLY A 85 6.77 0.96 10.04
CA GLY A 85 5.75 2.00 9.86
C GLY A 85 6.01 3.31 10.59
N ALA A 86 7.24 3.58 11.01
CA ALA A 86 7.66 4.95 11.34
C ALA A 86 8.01 5.71 10.05
N VAL A 87 7.72 7.01 10.02
CA VAL A 87 8.01 7.92 8.91
C VAL A 87 8.94 9.01 9.40
N ARG A 88 9.91 9.43 8.57
CA ARG A 88 10.87 10.49 8.90
C ARG A 88 11.21 11.32 7.67
N ARG A 89 11.78 12.51 7.88
CA ARG A 89 12.46 13.24 6.82
C ARG A 89 13.80 12.56 6.51
N THR A 90 14.18 12.46 5.25
CA THR A 90 15.46 11.89 4.83
C THR A 90 16.61 12.60 5.53
N GLY A 91 17.57 11.84 6.07
CA GLY A 91 18.69 12.34 6.85
C GLY A 91 18.37 12.79 8.29
N SER A 92 17.08 12.80 8.70
CA SER A 92 16.71 13.12 10.07
C SER A 92 16.59 11.86 10.93
N THR A 93 16.95 11.97 12.21
CA THR A 93 16.65 10.93 13.22
C THR A 93 15.25 11.08 13.82
N LYS A 94 14.63 12.27 13.67
CA LYS A 94 13.31 12.58 14.25
C LYS A 94 12.20 11.95 13.42
N LYS A 95 11.35 11.17 14.08
CA LYS A 95 10.16 10.56 13.48
C LYS A 95 9.03 11.60 13.39
N LEU A 96 8.31 11.60 12.28
CA LEU A 96 7.09 12.36 12.13
C LEU A 96 5.97 11.76 13.00
N SER A 97 5.05 12.61 13.44
CA SER A 97 3.89 12.19 14.21
C SER A 97 2.89 11.46 13.31
N VAL A 98 2.68 10.17 13.60
CA VAL A 98 1.64 9.35 12.98
C VAL A 98 0.35 9.53 13.77
N GLN A 99 -0.70 10.01 13.09
CA GLN A 99 -2.02 10.20 13.69
C GLN A 99 -2.92 9.02 13.40
N PHE A 100 -3.79 8.65 14.35
CA PHE A 100 -4.88 7.71 14.08
C PHE A 100 -6.17 8.48 13.81
N ARG A 101 -6.77 8.25 12.65
CA ARG A 101 -8.01 8.90 12.18
C ARG A 101 -8.93 7.87 11.54
N ARG A 102 -10.16 7.75 12.03
CA ARG A 102 -11.17 6.79 11.54
C ARG A 102 -10.59 5.36 11.42
N GLY A 103 -9.87 4.93 12.47
CA GLY A 103 -9.20 3.62 12.51
C GLY A 103 -7.92 3.47 11.69
N ARG A 104 -7.50 4.48 10.92
CA ARG A 104 -6.33 4.40 10.04
C ARG A 104 -5.16 5.21 10.57
N ALA A 105 -3.96 4.66 10.50
CA ALA A 105 -2.72 5.40 10.72
C ALA A 105 -2.41 6.28 9.51
N VAL A 106 -2.31 7.59 9.73
CA VAL A 106 -2.08 8.60 8.70
C VAL A 106 -0.93 9.53 9.08
N VAL A 107 -0.27 10.08 8.07
CA VAL A 107 0.79 11.07 8.19
C VAL A 107 0.57 12.16 7.15
N HIS A 108 0.95 13.40 7.48
CA HIS A 108 0.91 14.53 6.56
C HIS A 108 2.31 14.81 6.03
N LEU A 109 2.48 14.76 4.71
CA LEU A 109 3.77 14.96 4.04
C LEU A 109 3.65 16.08 3.03
N GLN A 110 4.71 16.87 2.87
CA GLN A 110 4.79 17.85 1.80
C GLN A 110 5.20 17.18 0.50
N VAL A 111 4.41 17.35 -0.54
CA VAL A 111 4.65 16.86 -1.90
C VAL A 111 4.53 18.04 -2.84
N ALA A 112 5.59 18.32 -3.59
CA ALA A 112 5.76 19.59 -4.29
C ALA A 112 5.52 20.79 -3.34
N SER A 113 4.49 21.59 -3.58
CA SER A 113 4.11 22.77 -2.80
C SER A 113 2.90 22.56 -1.87
N ALA A 114 2.37 21.34 -1.75
CA ALA A 114 1.15 21.06 -0.98
C ALA A 114 1.35 19.97 0.08
N THR A 115 0.65 20.10 1.20
CA THR A 115 0.58 19.05 2.23
C THR A 115 -0.48 18.03 1.85
N LYS A 116 -0.09 16.77 1.73
CA LYS A 116 -0.97 15.63 1.42
C LYS A 116 -1.01 14.64 2.57
N THR A 117 -2.18 14.04 2.80
CA THR A 117 -2.36 12.99 3.79
C THR A 117 -2.11 11.62 3.17
N PHE A 118 -1.23 10.84 3.79
CA PHE A 118 -0.90 9.48 3.38
C PHE A 118 -1.30 8.47 4.45
N ILE A 119 -1.76 7.29 4.01
CA ILE A 119 -2.03 6.16 4.89
C ILE A 119 -0.73 5.38 5.08
N VAL A 120 -0.27 5.26 6.33
CA VAL A 120 1.07 4.73 6.64
C VAL A 120 1.23 3.27 6.17
N ARG A 121 0.22 2.41 6.34
CA ARG A 121 0.29 1.02 5.85
C ARG A 121 0.50 0.94 4.33
N ARG A 122 -0.06 1.90 3.55
CA ARG A 122 0.14 1.94 2.10
C ARG A 122 1.56 2.38 1.78
N LEU A 123 2.12 3.35 2.49
CA LEU A 123 3.51 3.76 2.33
C LEU A 123 4.48 2.61 2.59
N VAL A 124 4.26 1.85 3.67
CA VAL A 124 5.10 0.67 3.98
C VAL A 124 4.96 -0.40 2.90
N ALA A 125 3.74 -0.73 2.48
CA ALA A 125 3.55 -1.71 1.42
C ALA A 125 4.21 -1.27 0.10
N ASP A 126 4.05 -0.01 -0.30
CA ASP A 126 4.61 0.54 -1.55
C ASP A 126 6.14 0.47 -1.56
N ALA A 127 6.74 0.85 -0.44
CA ALA A 127 8.19 0.89 -0.33
C ALA A 127 8.83 -0.50 -0.21
N PHE A 128 8.17 -1.47 0.45
CA PHE A 128 8.79 -2.76 0.80
C PHE A 128 8.23 -3.97 0.04
N LEU A 129 6.97 -3.95 -0.37
CA LEU A 129 6.33 -5.02 -1.16
C LEU A 129 6.28 -4.67 -2.66
N GLY A 130 6.80 -3.51 -3.04
CA GLY A 130 6.82 -2.99 -4.40
C GLY A 130 5.64 -2.06 -4.72
N PRO A 131 5.64 -1.45 -5.91
CA PRO A 131 4.64 -0.46 -6.31
C PRO A 131 3.23 -1.04 -6.21
N LEU A 132 2.32 -0.36 -5.51
CA LEU A 132 0.94 -0.83 -5.39
C LEU A 132 0.18 -0.65 -6.71
N PRO A 133 -0.40 -1.71 -7.28
CA PRO A 133 -1.30 -1.56 -8.43
C PRO A 133 -2.53 -0.72 -8.06
N PRO A 134 -3.15 -0.04 -9.05
CA PRO A 134 -4.40 0.68 -8.85
C PRO A 134 -5.49 -0.23 -8.28
N GLY A 135 -6.31 0.30 -7.37
CA GLY A 135 -7.44 -0.44 -6.78
C GLY A 135 -7.07 -1.50 -5.73
N CYS A 136 -5.79 -1.81 -5.51
CA CYS A 136 -5.40 -2.77 -4.49
C CYS A 136 -5.62 -2.26 -3.05
N TRP A 137 -5.94 -3.21 -2.17
CA TRP A 137 -6.14 -3.03 -0.74
C TRP A 137 -4.91 -3.50 0.02
N VAL A 138 -4.44 -2.69 0.97
CA VAL A 138 -3.44 -3.16 1.96
C VAL A 138 -4.18 -3.53 3.22
N MET A 139 -3.96 -4.74 3.74
CA MET A 139 -4.63 -5.24 4.93
C MET A 139 -3.64 -5.72 5.98
N HIS A 140 -4.13 -5.95 7.20
CA HIS A 140 -3.33 -6.48 8.30
C HIS A 140 -3.62 -7.98 8.47
N ARG A 141 -2.58 -8.81 8.47
CA ARG A 141 -2.70 -10.27 8.64
C ARG A 141 -3.38 -10.62 9.96
N ASP A 142 -3.03 -9.91 11.03
CA ASP A 142 -3.57 -10.12 12.38
C ASP A 142 -4.85 -9.30 12.68
N GLY A 143 -5.28 -8.46 11.75
CA GLY A 143 -6.37 -7.50 11.93
C GLY A 143 -6.05 -6.30 12.83
N ASN A 144 -4.88 -6.23 13.47
CA ASN A 144 -4.50 -5.13 14.34
C ASN A 144 -3.99 -3.94 13.54
N MET A 145 -4.86 -2.93 13.39
CA MET A 145 -4.60 -1.72 12.60
C MET A 145 -3.44 -0.85 13.14
N ARG A 146 -2.97 -1.11 14.37
CA ARG A 146 -1.82 -0.41 14.96
C ARG A 146 -0.47 -1.05 14.60
N ARG A 147 -0.46 -2.31 14.17
CA ARG A 147 0.77 -3.02 13.76
C ARG A 147 1.02 -2.79 12.29
N LEU A 148 1.82 -1.75 12.00
CA LEU A 148 2.16 -1.27 10.67
C LEU A 148 3.41 -1.93 10.06
N SER A 149 3.97 -2.93 10.72
CA SER A 149 5.17 -3.61 10.21
C SER A 149 4.86 -4.34 8.91
N VAL A 150 5.79 -4.29 7.96
CA VAL A 150 5.67 -4.93 6.64
C VAL A 150 5.30 -6.41 6.75
N SER A 151 5.84 -7.14 7.72
CA SER A 151 5.54 -8.56 7.95
C SER A 151 4.08 -8.83 8.33
N ASN A 152 3.37 -7.82 8.83
CA ASN A 152 1.96 -7.88 9.17
C ASN A 152 1.06 -7.34 8.05
N LEU A 153 1.61 -6.88 6.93
CA LEU A 153 0.85 -6.35 5.81
C LEU A 153 0.67 -7.41 4.71
N ILE A 154 -0.45 -7.31 4.00
CA ILE A 154 -0.73 -8.06 2.76
C ILE A 154 -1.38 -7.10 1.76
N VAL A 155 -1.08 -7.31 0.48
CA VAL A 155 -1.74 -6.63 -0.64
C VAL A 155 -2.80 -7.57 -1.20
N VAL A 156 -4.01 -7.06 -1.37
CA VAL A 156 -5.18 -7.81 -1.84
C VAL A 156 -5.76 -7.09 -3.06
N PRO A 157 -6.09 -7.78 -4.16
CA PRO A 157 -6.74 -7.18 -5.32
C PRO A 157 -8.05 -6.47 -4.99
N ALA A 158 -8.47 -5.56 -5.87
CA ALA A 158 -9.68 -4.75 -5.69
C ALA A 158 -10.95 -5.61 -5.47
N GLY A 159 -11.08 -6.72 -6.21
CA GLY A 159 -12.24 -7.62 -6.14
C GLY A 159 -12.29 -8.50 -4.88
N GLU A 160 -11.14 -8.83 -4.30
CA GLU A 160 -11.04 -9.74 -3.16
C GLU A 160 -11.01 -9.02 -1.80
N GLY A 161 -10.72 -7.71 -1.81
CA GLY A 161 -10.64 -6.89 -0.60
C GLY A 161 -11.85 -7.04 0.34
N PRO A 162 -13.09 -6.86 -0.16
CA PRO A 162 -14.29 -7.00 0.67
C PRO A 162 -14.47 -8.40 1.27
N VAL A 163 -14.23 -9.44 0.47
CA VAL A 163 -14.35 -10.84 0.91
C VAL A 163 -13.34 -11.15 2.00
N LYS A 164 -12.08 -10.77 1.80
CA LYS A 164 -11.00 -10.96 2.77
C LYS A 164 -11.22 -10.14 4.05
N ALA A 165 -11.80 -8.94 3.94
CA ALA A 165 -12.17 -8.12 5.09
C ALA A 165 -13.26 -8.77 5.95
N ALA A 166 -14.28 -9.35 5.31
CA ALA A 166 -15.32 -10.11 6.01
C ALA A 166 -14.72 -11.33 6.73
N GLU A 167 -13.87 -12.10 6.05
CA GLU A 167 -13.20 -13.28 6.63
C GLU A 167 -12.38 -12.91 7.88
N LEU A 168 -11.52 -11.89 7.79
CA LEU A 168 -10.71 -11.44 8.92
C LEU A 168 -11.56 -10.92 10.08
N THR A 169 -12.71 -10.31 9.79
CA THR A 169 -13.64 -9.84 10.83
C THR A 169 -14.26 -11.02 11.57
N THR A 170 -14.71 -12.05 10.85
CA THR A 170 -15.24 -13.29 11.44
C THR A 170 -14.20 -14.01 12.28
N GLN A 171 -12.95 -14.11 11.79
CA GLN A 171 -11.85 -14.72 12.55
C GLN A 171 -11.57 -13.98 13.87
N ARG A 172 -11.64 -12.65 13.88
CA ARG A 172 -11.47 -11.84 15.11
C ARG A 172 -12.58 -12.10 16.11
N ALA A 173 -13.83 -12.15 15.65
CA ALA A 173 -14.97 -12.46 16.51
C ALA A 173 -14.84 -13.86 17.14
N ALA A 174 -14.43 -14.86 16.36
CA ALA A 174 -14.18 -16.22 16.84
C ALA A 174 -13.06 -16.28 17.90
N LYS A 175 -11.91 -15.62 17.66
CA LYS A 175 -10.82 -15.54 18.64
C LYS A 175 -11.23 -14.85 19.94
N ALA A 176 -12.03 -13.78 19.84
CA ALA A 176 -12.53 -13.07 21.03
C ALA A 176 -13.46 -13.96 21.88
N ARG A 177 -14.35 -14.75 21.26
CA ARG A 177 -15.20 -15.73 21.95
C ARG A 177 -14.38 -16.78 22.69
N ARG A 178 -13.38 -17.37 22.01
CA ARG A 178 -12.48 -18.39 22.61
C ARG A 178 -11.62 -17.84 23.77
N LYS A 179 -11.30 -16.54 23.76
CA LYS A 179 -10.59 -15.91 24.88
C LYS A 179 -11.50 -15.78 26.11
N LYS A 180 -12.77 -15.37 25.93
CA LYS A 180 -13.75 -15.25 27.01
C LYS A 180 -14.03 -16.58 27.71
N SER A 181 -14.12 -17.68 26.96
CA SER A 181 -14.36 -19.01 27.52
C SER A 181 -13.19 -19.56 28.35
N LYS A 182 -11.96 -19.09 28.09
CA LYS A 182 -10.75 -19.50 28.85
C LYS A 182 -10.51 -18.70 30.13
N THR A 183 -11.12 -17.54 30.27
CA THR A 183 -10.98 -16.68 31.48
C THR A 183 -12.08 -16.92 32.52
N ASN A 184 -13.09 -17.73 32.19
CA ASN A 184 -14.19 -18.12 33.10
C ASN A 184 -13.97 -19.52 33.70
N THR A 185 -12.73 -20.00 33.73
CA THR A 185 -12.28 -21.25 34.40
C THR A 185 -11.10 -20.89 35.27
#